data_AF-A0A3D2VB96-F1
#
_entry.id   AF-A0A3D2VB96-F1
#
_cell.length_a   1.000
_cell.length_b   1.000
_cell.length_c   1.000
_cell.angle_alpha   90.00
_cell.angle_beta   90.00
_cell.angle_gamma   90.00
#
_symmetry.space_group_name_H-M   'P 1'
#
loop_
_entity.id
_entity.type
_entity.pdbx_description
1 polymer ?
#
loop_
_entity_poly.entity_id
_entity_poly.type
_entity_poly.pdbx_seq_one_letter_code
_entity_poly.pdbx_strand_id
1 'polypeptide(L)'
;AQTDYYRALGNYTKSISEGHFRKGTILAYNSIFLSEGPWPETAYGQAFERARQRDASRYMNYGFTEPAEISVGPVNQSPLSDLQPSAIESKGEPTPIETPVEPADAGNDEAADEDAFILETET
;
A
#
# COMPACT_ATOMS: atom_id res chain seq x y z
N ALA A 1 -21.84 30.78 -32.82
CA ALA A 1 -20.44 31.30 -32.84
C ALA A 1 -20.04 31.92 -31.50
N GLN A 2 -20.49 33.13 -31.14
CA GLN A 2 -20.07 33.79 -29.90
C GLN A 2 -20.51 33.03 -28.62
N THR A 3 -21.72 32.47 -28.60
CA THR A 3 -22.21 31.64 -27.49
C THR A 3 -21.38 30.38 -27.28
N ASP A 4 -20.92 29.75 -28.37
CA ASP A 4 -20.15 28.51 -28.33
C ASP A 4 -18.73 28.76 -27.79
N TYR A 5 -18.15 29.91 -28.14
CA TYR A 5 -16.86 30.34 -27.58
C TYR A 5 -16.92 30.48 -26.06
N TYR A 6 -17.92 31.18 -25.51
CA TYR A 6 -18.03 31.34 -24.06
C TYR A 6 -18.35 30.02 -23.33
N ARG A 7 -19.09 29.11 -23.96
CA ARG A 7 -19.29 27.74 -23.44
C ARG A 7 -17.97 26.97 -23.40
N ALA A 8 -17.19 27.00 -24.47
CA ALA A 8 -15.89 26.34 -24.54
C ALA A 8 -14.93 26.86 -23.46
N LEU A 9 -14.90 28.17 -23.24
CA LEU A 9 -14.09 28.78 -22.18
C LEU A 9 -14.49 28.30 -20.79
N GLY A 10 -15.80 28.27 -20.48
CA GLY A 10 -16.29 27.75 -19.19
C GLY A 10 -15.99 26.26 -18.99
N ASN A 11 -16.19 25.47 -20.04
CA ASN A 11 -15.89 24.04 -20.02
C ASN A 11 -14.39 23.77 -19.82
N TYR A 12 -13.52 24.59 -20.42
CA TYR A 12 -12.07 24.48 -20.24
C TYR A 12 -11.67 24.67 -18.77
N THR A 13 -12.11 25.75 -18.13
CA THR A 13 -11.84 26.00 -16.71
C THR A 13 -12.35 24.87 -15.82
N LYS A 14 -13.53 24.31 -16.12
CA LYS A 14 -14.09 23.17 -15.39
C LYS A 14 -13.26 21.89 -15.58
N SER A 15 -12.73 21.64 -16.78
CA SER A 15 -11.91 20.46 -17.04
C SER A 15 -10.60 20.47 -16.25
N ILE A 16 -9.99 21.65 -16.05
CA ILE A 16 -8.77 21.81 -15.23
C ILE A 16 -9.08 21.48 -13.77
N SER A 17 -10.17 22.03 -13.22
CA SER A 17 -10.54 21.76 -11.83
C SER A 17 -10.90 20.29 -11.60
N GLU A 18 -11.54 19.63 -12.57
CA GLU A 18 -11.85 18.20 -12.49
C GLU A 18 -10.58 17.32 -12.48
N GLY A 19 -9.55 17.69 -13.25
CA GLY A 19 -8.23 17.03 -13.20
C GLY A 19 -7.59 17.11 -11.82
N HIS A 20 -7.56 18.29 -11.21
CA HIS A 20 -7.04 18.47 -9.85
C HIS A 20 -7.92 17.80 -8.79
N PHE A 21 -9.23 17.70 -9.00
CA PHE A 21 -10.13 16.98 -8.10
C PHE A 21 -9.84 15.48 -8.08
N ARG A 22 -9.69 14.85 -9.24
CA ARG A 22 -9.36 13.42 -9.33
C ARG A 22 -7.96 13.10 -8.78
N LYS A 23 -7.01 14.03 -8.92
CA LYS A 23 -5.68 13.92 -8.30
C LYS A 23 -5.71 14.16 -6.78
N GLY A 24 -6.76 14.78 -6.25
CA GLY A 24 -6.85 15.19 -4.84
C GLY A 24 -6.12 16.50 -4.52
N THR A 25 -5.57 17.20 -5.50
CA THR A 25 -4.78 18.44 -5.31
C THR A 25 -5.63 19.72 -5.46
N ILE A 26 -6.95 19.62 -5.35
CA ILE A 26 -7.85 20.75 -5.63
C ILE A 26 -7.64 21.91 -4.66
N LEU A 27 -7.31 21.62 -3.41
CA LEU A 27 -7.06 22.62 -2.38
C LEU A 27 -5.73 23.34 -2.59
N ALA A 28 -4.68 22.59 -2.91
CA ALA A 28 -3.37 23.12 -3.25
C ALA A 28 -3.40 24.02 -4.49
N TYR A 29 -4.17 23.64 -5.52
CA TYR A 29 -4.37 24.45 -6.73
C TYR A 29 -5.01 25.81 -6.42
N ASN A 30 -5.93 25.87 -5.46
CA ASN A 30 -6.60 27.09 -5.03
C ASN A 30 -5.83 27.85 -3.94
N SER A 31 -4.63 27.40 -3.56
CA SER A 31 -3.87 27.96 -2.43
C SER A 31 -4.68 28.02 -1.12
N ILE A 32 -5.60 27.05 -0.94
CA ILE A 32 -6.41 26.93 0.27
C ILE A 32 -5.71 25.96 1.20
N PHE A 33 -5.37 26.44 2.40
CA PHE A 33 -4.73 25.65 3.43
C PHE A 33 -5.74 25.21 4.48
N LEU A 34 -5.67 23.95 4.91
CA LEU A 34 -6.46 23.48 6.05
C LEU A 34 -5.68 23.80 7.32
N SER A 35 -6.14 24.79 8.07
CA SER A 35 -5.78 24.92 9.48
C SER A 35 -6.77 24.09 10.28
N GLU A 36 -6.29 23.08 10.99
CA GLU A 36 -7.07 22.50 12.07
C GLU A 36 -7.43 23.64 13.04
N GLY A 37 -8.71 23.81 13.37
CA GLY A 37 -9.17 24.85 14.31
C GLY A 37 -8.57 24.63 15.72
N PRO A 38 -9.03 25.31 16.78
CA PRO A 38 -8.51 25.10 18.14
C PRO A 38 -8.81 23.72 18.76
N TRP A 39 -9.36 22.78 17.98
CA TRP A 39 -9.76 21.44 18.41
C TRP A 39 -8.60 20.51 18.78
N PRO A 40 -7.45 20.45 18.05
CA PRO A 40 -6.38 19.49 18.31
C PRO A 40 -5.80 19.61 19.71
N GLU A 41 -5.59 20.83 20.20
CA GLU A 41 -5.08 21.06 21.55
C GLU A 41 -5.98 20.40 22.61
N THR A 42 -7.28 20.60 22.50
CA THR A 42 -8.26 19.96 23.39
C THR A 42 -8.40 18.45 23.15
N ALA A 43 -8.25 17.99 21.90
CA ALA A 43 -8.38 16.59 21.52
C ALA A 43 -7.24 15.74 22.08
N TYR A 44 -6.00 16.24 22.05
CA TYR A 44 -4.85 15.56 22.67
C TYR A 44 -5.03 15.43 24.18
N GLY A 45 -5.52 16.49 24.85
CA GLY A 45 -5.86 16.44 26.27
C GLY A 45 -6.91 15.37 26.58
N GLN A 46 -8.00 15.33 25.81
CA GLN A 46 -9.04 14.31 25.96
C GLN A 46 -8.53 12.89 25.66
N ALA A 47 -7.68 12.72 24.66
CA ALA A 47 -7.08 11.43 24.33
C ALA A 47 -6.20 10.92 25.48
N PHE A 48 -5.38 11.80 26.07
CA PHE A 48 -4.55 11.47 27.23
C PHE A 48 -5.38 11.12 28.46
N GLU A 49 -6.44 11.89 28.74
CA GLU A 49 -7.38 11.59 29.82
C GLU A 49 -8.05 10.22 29.65
N ARG A 50 -8.49 9.89 28.42
CA ARG A 50 -9.07 8.57 28.12
C ARG A 50 -8.06 7.44 28.26
N ALA A 51 -6.82 7.64 27.83
CA ALA A 51 -5.76 6.65 28.02
C ALA A 51 -5.53 6.38 29.52
N ARG A 52 -5.45 7.44 30.34
CA ARG A 52 -5.31 7.31 31.80
C ARG A 52 -6.51 6.63 32.46
N GLN A 53 -7.74 6.94 32.03
CA GLN A 53 -8.94 6.25 32.50
C GLN A 53 -8.91 4.76 32.16
N ARG A 54 -8.38 4.41 30.98
CA ARG A 54 -8.18 3.03 30.53
C ARG A 54 -7.16 2.30 31.41
N ASP A 55 -6.03 2.94 31.70
CA ASP A 55 -4.98 2.37 32.55
C ASP A 55 -5.43 2.19 34.01
N ALA A 56 -6.32 3.06 34.49
CA ALA A 56 -6.88 2.95 35.84
C ALA A 56 -8.07 1.98 35.94
N SER A 57 -8.51 1.37 34.83
CA SER A 57 -9.63 0.43 34.83
C SER A 57 -9.22 -0.97 35.30
N ARG A 58 -10.18 -1.75 35.83
CA ARG A 58 -9.94 -3.17 36.14
C ARG A 58 -9.55 -3.91 34.86
N TYR A 59 -8.44 -4.63 34.91
CA TYR A 59 -7.97 -5.43 33.78
C TYR A 59 -9.04 -6.44 33.33
N MET A 60 -9.60 -6.20 32.14
CA MET A 60 -10.47 -7.13 31.42
C MET A 60 -9.71 -7.55 30.16
N ASN A 61 -9.61 -8.85 29.88
CA ASN A 61 -8.91 -9.35 28.71
C ASN A 61 -9.74 -9.08 27.44
N TYR A 62 -9.66 -7.84 26.94
CA TYR A 62 -10.08 -7.46 25.60
C TYR A 62 -8.82 -7.36 24.76
N GLY A 63 -8.70 -8.18 23.71
CA GLY A 63 -7.52 -8.32 22.85
C GLY A 63 -7.15 -7.10 22.00
N PHE A 64 -7.54 -5.88 22.40
CA PHE A 64 -7.23 -4.62 21.73
C PHE A 64 -6.88 -3.56 22.78
N THR A 65 -5.57 -3.39 23.03
CA THR A 65 -5.08 -2.50 24.09
C THR A 65 -4.64 -1.14 23.61
N GLU A 66 -4.26 -0.99 22.34
CA GLU A 66 -3.79 0.28 21.81
C GLU A 66 -4.44 0.55 20.46
N PRO A 67 -5.18 1.67 20.31
CA PRO A 67 -5.69 2.07 19.00
C PRO A 67 -4.52 2.43 18.08
N ALA A 68 -4.66 2.11 16.80
CA ALA A 68 -3.71 2.53 15.79
C ALA A 68 -3.63 4.07 15.72
N GLU A 69 -2.44 4.58 15.39
CA GLU A 69 -2.22 6.01 15.20
C GLU A 69 -3.03 6.49 13.98
N ILE A 70 -4.02 7.35 14.22
CA ILE A 70 -4.96 7.81 13.19
C ILE A 70 -4.45 9.03 12.40
N SER A 71 -3.42 9.73 12.91
CA SER A 71 -2.87 10.93 12.30
C SER A 71 -1.37 11.07 12.60
N VAL A 72 -0.58 11.39 11.57
CA VAL A 72 0.89 11.56 11.63
C VAL A 72 1.28 13.06 11.61
N GLY A 73 0.33 13.94 11.94
CA GLY A 73 0.55 15.39 11.97
C GLY A 73 0.16 16.11 10.68
N PRO A 74 0.66 17.34 10.46
CA PRO A 74 0.18 18.22 9.38
C PRO A 74 0.38 17.60 7.99
N VAL A 75 -0.69 17.56 7.20
CA VAL A 75 -0.59 17.15 5.79
C VAL A 75 0.17 18.23 5.03
N ASN A 76 1.29 17.85 4.40
CA ASN A 76 2.03 18.74 3.52
C ASN A 76 1.21 19.00 2.24
N GLN A 77 0.54 20.15 2.18
CA GLN A 77 -0.28 20.57 1.03
C GLN A 77 0.54 21.25 -0.08
N SER A 78 1.88 21.14 -0.04
CA SER A 78 2.74 21.73 -1.05
C SER A 78 2.58 20.98 -2.38
N PRO A 79 2.40 21.68 -3.52
CA PRO A 79 2.32 21.04 -4.84
C PRO A 79 3.62 20.30 -5.21
N LEU A 80 4.74 20.57 -4.52
CA LEU A 80 6.00 19.85 -4.67
C LEU A 80 6.07 18.53 -3.90
N SER A 81 5.18 18.29 -2.92
CA SER A 81 5.18 17.04 -2.15
C SER A 81 4.79 15.82 -2.99
N ASP A 82 4.04 16.00 -4.07
CA ASP A 82 3.69 14.93 -5.03
C ASP A 82 4.90 14.39 -5.83
N LEU A 83 6.02 15.11 -5.83
CA LEU A 83 7.25 14.70 -6.52
C LEU A 83 8.21 13.93 -5.60
N GLN A 84 7.94 13.88 -4.30
CA GLN A 84 8.65 12.98 -3.42
C GLN A 84 7.91 11.64 -3.45
N PRO A 85 8.47 10.58 -4.07
CA PRO A 85 8.01 9.24 -3.75
C PRO A 85 8.16 9.10 -2.24
N SER A 86 7.05 8.86 -1.55
CA SER A 86 7.08 8.47 -0.16
C SER A 86 7.97 7.24 -0.10
N ALA A 87 9.17 7.42 0.43
CA ALA A 87 10.02 6.31 0.82
C ALA A 87 9.21 5.58 1.89
N ILE A 88 8.47 4.55 1.47
CA ILE A 88 8.01 3.51 2.36
C ILE A 88 9.31 2.95 2.89
N GLU A 89 9.69 3.37 4.10
CA GLU A 89 10.78 2.76 4.84
C GLU A 89 10.31 1.35 5.20
N SER A 90 10.46 0.46 4.23
CA SER A 90 10.31 -0.97 4.38
C SER A 90 11.39 -1.41 5.34
N LYS A 91 11.07 -1.40 6.63
CA LYS A 91 11.83 -2.10 7.65
C LYS A 91 11.52 -3.60 7.48
N GLY A 92 12.17 -4.19 6.49
CA GLY A 92 11.99 -5.56 6.06
C GLY A 92 13.09 -5.90 5.08
N GLU A 93 14.27 -6.18 5.61
CA GLU A 93 15.40 -6.75 4.89
C GLU A 93 14.90 -7.93 4.03
N PRO A 94 15.01 -7.88 2.70
CA PRO A 94 14.65 -9.03 1.88
C PRO A 94 15.73 -10.09 2.09
N THR A 95 15.44 -11.07 2.93
CA THR A 95 16.21 -12.32 2.93
C THR A 95 16.17 -12.88 1.50
N PRO A 96 17.32 -13.12 0.85
CA PRO A 96 17.36 -13.72 -0.47
C PRO A 96 16.59 -15.04 -0.46
N ILE A 97 15.64 -15.17 -1.39
CA ILE A 97 14.99 -16.45 -1.68
C ILE A 97 16.10 -17.39 -2.17
N GLU A 98 16.39 -18.42 -1.38
CA GLU A 98 17.19 -19.56 -1.83
C GLU A 98 16.50 -20.18 -3.04
N THR A 99 17.25 -20.25 -4.14
CA THR A 99 16.82 -20.89 -5.38
C THR A 99 16.61 -22.38 -5.11
N PRO A 100 15.46 -22.98 -5.49
CA PRO A 100 15.28 -24.43 -5.38
C PRO A 100 16.38 -25.16 -6.15
N VAL A 101 17.16 -25.98 -5.44
CA VAL A 101 18.16 -26.88 -6.03
C VAL A 101 17.41 -27.93 -6.86
N GLU A 102 17.66 -27.93 -8.17
CA GLU A 102 17.23 -28.97 -9.10
C GLU A 102 17.80 -30.33 -8.63
N PRO A 103 16.98 -31.38 -8.47
CA PRO A 103 17.50 -32.67 -8.02
C PRO A 103 18.43 -33.24 -9.10
N ALA A 104 19.62 -33.59 -8.65
CA ALA A 104 20.68 -34.22 -9.41
C ALA A 104 20.15 -35.39 -10.25
N ASP A 105 20.50 -35.37 -11.53
CA ASP A 105 20.50 -36.50 -12.44
C ASP A 105 21.23 -37.69 -11.79
N ALA A 106 20.43 -38.61 -11.26
CA ALA A 106 20.92 -39.88 -10.75
C ALA A 106 21.00 -40.85 -11.93
N GLY A 107 22.23 -41.11 -12.34
CA GLY A 107 22.57 -42.04 -13.40
C GLY A 107 21.86 -43.39 -13.25
N ASN A 108 21.33 -43.85 -14.38
CA ASN A 108 20.92 -45.23 -14.57
C ASN A 108 22.14 -46.13 -14.49
N ASP A 109 22.24 -46.87 -13.38
CA ASP A 109 22.98 -48.13 -13.29
C ASP A 109 22.14 -49.08 -12.41
N GLU A 110 21.42 -50.01 -13.02
CA GLU A 110 21.28 -51.36 -12.45
C GLU A 110 20.77 -52.31 -13.54
N ALA A 111 21.61 -53.29 -13.83
CA ALA A 111 21.37 -54.41 -14.73
C ALA A 111 20.15 -55.24 -14.31
N ALA A 112 19.37 -55.67 -15.29
CA ALA A 112 18.53 -56.86 -15.19
C ALA A 112 19.02 -57.84 -16.26
N ASP A 113 19.93 -58.70 -15.82
CA ASP A 113 20.35 -59.89 -16.55
C ASP A 113 19.18 -60.88 -16.68
N GLU A 114 19.04 -61.37 -17.91
CA GLU A 114 18.82 -62.78 -18.30
C GLU A 114 17.58 -63.52 -17.77
N ASP A 115 16.67 -63.96 -18.66
CA ASP A 115 16.81 -65.29 -19.30
C ASP A 115 15.58 -65.71 -20.13
N ALA A 116 15.89 -66.40 -21.23
CA ALA A 116 15.11 -67.41 -21.96
C ALA A 116 13.72 -67.06 -22.57
N PHE A 117 13.60 -67.14 -23.90
CA PHE A 117 13.01 -68.31 -24.57
C PHE A 117 13.02 -68.16 -26.11
N ILE A 118 13.37 -69.25 -26.78
CA ILE A 118 13.67 -69.41 -28.22
C ILE A 118 12.38 -69.60 -29.05
N LEU A 119 12.54 -69.49 -30.38
CA LEU A 119 11.75 -70.05 -31.51
C LEU A 119 10.89 -68.99 -32.21
N GLU A 120 10.77 -68.89 -33.52
CA GLU A 120 11.43 -69.43 -34.73
C GLU A 120 10.70 -68.69 -35.89
N THR A 121 11.38 -68.49 -37.03
CA THR A 121 10.84 -68.49 -38.43
C THR A 121 9.64 -67.59 -38.79
N GLU A 122 9.56 -66.91 -39.93
CA GLU A 122 9.83 -67.39 -41.29
C GLU A 122 9.80 -66.19 -42.27
N THR A 123 10.62 -66.33 -43.31
CA THR A 123 10.59 -65.78 -44.69
C THR A 123 9.58 -64.70 -45.10
#